data_AF-A0A966UJN2-F1
#
_entry.id   AF-A0A966UJN2-F1
#
_cell.length_a   1.000
_cell.length_b   1.000
_cell.length_c   1.000
_cell.angle_alpha   90.00
_cell.angle_beta   90.00
_cell.angle_gamma   90.00
#
_symmetry.space_group_name_H-M   'P 1'
#
loop_
_entity.id
_entity.type
_entity.pdbx_description
1 polymer ?
#
loop_
_entity_poly.entity_id
_entity_poly.type
_entity_poly.pdbx_seq_one_letter_code
_entity_poly.pdbx_strand_id
1 'polypeptide(L)'
;MNILDKLRDPNYKFSLDFINLQKISEFCRTKLTAATAETIAWIGLILIHASTVPTLLAVMSGLTEKMPPIDLVLFVWAGLSLFFVRAAILKDMVMVITIGFGFVVHAAMLALITFK
;
A
#
# COMPACT_ATOMS: atom_id res chain seq x y z
N MET A 1 -10.09 -51.13 11.49
CA MET A 1 -10.52 -49.89 12.17
C MET A 1 -10.33 -48.74 11.20
N ASN A 2 -11.40 -48.10 10.74
CA ASN A 2 -11.34 -47.07 9.69
C ASN A 2 -10.77 -45.76 10.25
N ILE A 3 -9.99 -45.03 9.46
CA ILE A 3 -9.41 -43.73 9.87
C ILE A 3 -10.54 -42.74 10.24
N LEU A 4 -11.71 -42.90 9.62
CA LEU A 4 -12.91 -42.12 9.90
C LEU A 4 -13.51 -42.37 11.29
N ASP A 5 -13.33 -43.56 11.87
CA ASP A 5 -13.77 -43.85 13.24
C ASP A 5 -12.82 -43.23 14.27
N LYS A 6 -11.51 -43.25 13.96
CA LYS A 6 -10.48 -42.52 14.71
C LYS A 6 -10.58 -41.00 14.53
N LEU A 7 -11.43 -40.54 13.61
CA LEU A 7 -11.85 -39.14 13.42
C LEU A 7 -13.30 -38.90 13.90
N ARG A 8 -13.87 -39.79 14.72
CA ARG A 8 -15.17 -39.61 15.41
C ARG A 8 -15.12 -39.51 16.95
N ASP A 9 -14.09 -40.02 17.62
CA ASP A 9 -13.77 -39.75 19.05
C ASP A 9 -13.60 -38.25 19.42
N PRO A 10 -14.33 -37.71 20.41
CA PRO A 10 -14.31 -36.27 20.72
C PRO A 10 -12.94 -35.71 21.18
N ASN A 11 -12.02 -36.58 21.65
CA ASN A 11 -10.72 -36.17 22.18
C ASN A 11 -9.72 -35.69 21.11
N TYR A 12 -9.64 -36.32 19.92
CA TYR A 12 -8.73 -35.83 18.88
C TYR A 12 -9.31 -34.60 18.16
N LYS A 13 -10.64 -34.46 18.06
CA LYS A 13 -11.30 -33.30 17.43
C LYS A 13 -10.98 -32.02 18.23
N PHE A 14 -11.06 -32.12 19.56
CA PHE A 14 -10.66 -31.06 20.48
C PHE A 14 -9.15 -30.76 20.39
N SER A 15 -8.29 -31.78 20.32
CA SER A 15 -6.84 -31.58 20.17
C SER A 15 -6.46 -30.90 18.83
N LEU A 16 -7.13 -31.25 17.73
CA LEU A 16 -6.93 -30.61 16.42
C LEU A 16 -7.40 -29.15 16.41
N ASP A 17 -8.52 -28.82 17.06
CA ASP A 17 -9.01 -27.44 17.17
C ASP A 17 -8.03 -26.54 17.96
N PHE A 18 -7.51 -27.03 19.09
CA PHE A 18 -6.60 -26.27 19.94
C PHE A 18 -5.20 -26.09 19.32
N ILE A 19 -4.69 -27.11 18.62
CA ILE A 19 -3.38 -27.03 17.95
C ILE A 19 -3.44 -26.14 16.70
N ASN A 20 -4.60 -26.05 16.04
CA ASN A 20 -4.77 -25.26 14.83
C ASN A 20 -5.04 -23.77 15.12
N LEU A 21 -5.89 -23.45 16.10
CA LEU A 21 -6.20 -22.05 16.43
C LEU A 21 -4.99 -21.28 16.97
N GLN A 22 -4.18 -21.90 17.83
CA GLN A 22 -2.99 -21.25 18.40
C GLN A 22 -1.91 -21.01 17.34
N LYS A 23 -1.62 -22.01 16.49
CA LYS A 23 -0.67 -21.85 15.37
C LYS A 23 -1.13 -20.83 14.33
N ILE A 24 -2.42 -20.81 14.01
CA ILE A 24 -2.99 -19.80 13.11
C ILE A 24 -2.89 -18.41 13.75
N SER A 25 -3.18 -18.28 15.05
CA SER A 25 -3.06 -17.00 15.78
C SER A 25 -1.62 -16.49 15.79
N GLU A 26 -0.64 -17.37 16.06
CA GLU A 26 0.77 -17.00 16.03
C GLU A 26 1.25 -16.65 14.62
N PHE A 27 0.83 -17.40 13.59
CA PHE A 27 1.16 -17.12 12.19
C PHE A 27 0.56 -15.77 11.73
N CYS A 28 -0.70 -15.50 12.08
CA CYS A 28 -1.33 -14.21 11.83
C CYS A 28 -0.59 -13.07 12.57
N ARG A 29 -0.20 -13.28 13.83
CA ARG A 29 0.52 -12.25 14.60
C ARG A 29 1.93 -11.98 14.06
N THR A 30 2.65 -12.99 13.59
CA THR A 30 4.06 -12.84 13.18
C THR A 30 4.27 -12.54 11.69
N LYS A 31 3.53 -13.21 10.79
CA LYS A 31 3.71 -13.02 9.34
C LYS A 31 2.78 -11.95 8.78
N LEU A 32 1.57 -11.83 9.31
CA LEU A 32 0.56 -10.90 8.79
C LEU A 32 0.83 -9.48 9.33
N THR A 33 1.12 -9.28 10.60
CA THR A 33 1.22 -7.91 11.15
C THR A 33 2.30 -7.05 10.48
N ALA A 34 3.51 -7.59 10.24
CA ALA A 34 4.61 -6.81 9.67
C ALA A 34 4.53 -6.73 8.14
N ALA A 35 4.41 -7.87 7.45
CA ALA A 35 4.39 -7.90 5.99
C ALA A 35 3.13 -7.24 5.43
N THR A 36 1.97 -7.42 6.08
CA THR A 36 0.73 -6.82 5.61
C THR A 36 0.72 -5.31 5.83
N ALA A 37 1.29 -4.82 6.93
CA ALA A 37 1.42 -3.38 7.17
C ALA A 37 2.26 -2.69 6.08
N GLU A 38 3.35 -3.31 5.63
CA GLU A 38 4.19 -2.78 4.56
C GLU A 38 3.48 -2.81 3.20
N THR A 39 2.79 -3.90 2.87
CA THR A 39 1.98 -3.97 1.64
C THR A 39 0.81 -2.99 1.62
N ILE A 40 0.14 -2.77 2.76
CA ILE A 40 -0.95 -1.79 2.88
C ILE A 40 -0.41 -0.37 2.69
N ALA A 41 0.75 -0.08 3.27
CA ALA A 41 1.41 1.21 3.11
C ALA A 41 1.85 1.44 1.65
N TRP A 42 2.33 0.40 0.97
CA TRP A 42 2.69 0.46 -0.45
C TRP A 42 1.45 0.64 -1.35
N ILE A 43 0.36 -0.08 -1.10
CA ILE A 43 -0.92 0.08 -1.82
C ILE A 43 -1.49 1.48 -1.59
N GLY A 44 -1.46 1.97 -0.35
CA GLY A 44 -1.89 3.33 -0.03
C GLY A 44 -1.09 4.38 -0.80
N LEU A 45 0.23 4.18 -0.92
CA LEU A 45 1.09 5.06 -1.71
C LEU A 45 0.72 5.03 -3.20
N ILE A 46 0.44 3.85 -3.77
CA ILE A 46 -0.02 3.73 -5.17
C ILE A 46 -1.35 4.46 -5.36
N LEU A 47 -2.29 4.33 -4.43
CA LEU A 47 -3.58 5.03 -4.48
C LEU A 47 -3.41 6.55 -4.47
N ILE A 48 -2.47 7.08 -3.68
CA ILE A 48 -2.16 8.52 -3.67
C ILE A 48 -1.70 8.97 -5.06
N HIS A 49 -0.77 8.26 -5.69
CA HIS A 49 -0.31 8.58 -7.04
C HIS A 49 -1.43 8.43 -8.08
N ALA A 50 -2.24 7.39 -7.96
CA ALA A 50 -3.39 7.16 -8.83
C ALA A 50 -4.49 8.22 -8.65
N SER A 51 -4.55 8.95 -7.54
CA SER A 51 -5.47 10.08 -7.37
C SER A 51 -5.03 11.33 -8.13
N THR A 52 -3.73 11.46 -8.42
CA THR A 52 -3.17 12.64 -9.08
C THR A 52 -3.20 12.54 -10.60
N VAL A 53 -3.05 11.33 -11.14
CA VAL A 53 -3.06 11.07 -12.59
C VAL A 53 -4.37 11.48 -13.29
N PRO A 54 -5.58 11.13 -12.79
CA PRO A 54 -6.85 11.52 -13.42
C PRO A 54 -7.03 13.03 -13.46
N THR A 55 -6.70 13.72 -12.37
CA THR A 55 -6.83 15.18 -12.27
C THR A 55 -5.90 15.88 -13.25
N LEU A 56 -4.64 15.43 -13.34
CA LEU A 56 -3.67 16.02 -14.26
C LEU A 56 -3.97 15.68 -15.73
N LEU A 57 -4.47 14.47 -16.04
CA LEU A 57 -4.93 14.11 -17.38
C LEU A 57 -6.16 14.91 -17.82
N ALA A 58 -7.11 15.15 -16.91
CA ALA A 58 -8.29 15.98 -17.20
C ALA A 58 -7.90 17.42 -17.56
N VAL A 59 -6.94 18.00 -16.83
CA VAL A 59 -6.39 19.33 -17.14
C VAL A 59 -5.63 19.31 -18.49
N MET A 60 -4.76 18.33 -18.73
CA MET A 60 -4.03 18.20 -20.00
C MET A 60 -4.95 18.03 -21.22
N SER A 61 -6.08 17.33 -21.05
CA SER A 61 -7.08 17.14 -22.12
C SER A 61 -7.94 18.39 -22.41
N GLY A 62 -7.76 19.47 -21.64
CA GLY A 62 -8.55 20.70 -21.78
C GLY A 62 -10.01 20.53 -21.35
N LEU A 63 -10.37 19.41 -20.71
CA LEU A 63 -11.72 19.17 -20.18
C LEU A 63 -12.01 20.00 -18.92
N THR A 64 -10.98 20.55 -18.27
CA THR A 64 -11.10 21.43 -17.11
C THR A 64 -9.92 22.39 -17.00
N GLU A 65 -10.21 23.67 -16.81
CA GLU A 65 -9.21 24.74 -16.51
C GLU A 65 -8.91 24.85 -15.00
N LYS A 66 -9.57 24.02 -14.17
CA LYS A 66 -9.28 23.98 -12.73
C LYS A 66 -8.02 23.17 -12.47
N MET A 67 -6.88 23.86 -12.47
CA MET A 67 -5.65 23.34 -11.89
C MET A 67 -5.86 23.02 -10.40
N PRO A 68 -5.28 21.92 -9.88
CA PRO A 68 -5.29 21.65 -8.45
C PRO A 68 -4.61 22.81 -7.70
N PRO A 69 -5.14 23.24 -6.53
CA PRO A 69 -4.56 24.32 -5.76
C PRO A 69 -3.10 24.03 -5.42
N ILE A 70 -2.22 25.04 -5.51
CA ILE A 70 -0.80 24.91 -5.16
C ILE A 70 -0.61 24.41 -3.72
N ASP A 71 -1.50 24.81 -2.81
CA ASP A 71 -1.48 24.36 -1.41
C ASP A 71 -1.67 22.85 -1.29
N LEU A 72 -2.56 22.26 -2.09
CA LEU A 72 -2.78 20.81 -2.13
C LEU A 72 -1.52 20.09 -2.62
N VAL A 73 -0.90 20.60 -3.68
CA VAL A 73 0.34 20.03 -4.24
C VAL A 73 1.48 20.09 -3.21
N LEU A 74 1.64 21.21 -2.50
CA LEU A 74 2.65 21.37 -1.45
C LEU A 74 2.42 20.41 -0.27
N PHE A 75 1.17 20.22 0.17
CA PHE A 75 0.86 19.23 1.21
C PHE A 75 1.15 17.79 0.76
N VAL A 76 0.87 17.45 -0.51
CA VAL A 76 1.22 16.15 -1.07
C VAL A 76 2.74 15.96 -1.12
N TRP A 77 3.49 16.97 -1.56
CA TRP A 77 4.96 16.92 -1.60
C TRP A 77 5.59 16.81 -0.21
N ALA A 78 5.06 17.53 0.78
CA ALA A 78 5.48 17.41 2.17
C ALA A 78 5.20 16.00 2.72
N GLY A 79 4.01 15.44 2.41
CA GLY A 79 3.66 14.06 2.77
C GLY A 79 4.58 13.03 2.11
N LEU A 80 4.84 13.16 0.81
CA LEU A 80 5.77 12.28 0.08
C LEU A 80 7.18 12.35 0.65
N SER A 81 7.65 13.55 1.01
CA SER A 81 8.96 13.73 1.64
C SER A 81 9.06 13.00 2.97
N LEU A 82 7.98 13.03 3.78
CA LEU A 82 7.92 12.31 5.05
C LEU A 82 7.87 10.78 4.85
N PHE A 83 7.12 10.30 3.87
CA PHE A 83 7.11 8.89 3.47
C PHE A 83 8.47 8.43 2.92
N PHE A 84 9.17 9.29 2.21
CA PHE A 84 10.52 9.01 1.72
C PHE A 84 11.51 8.86 2.87
N VAL A 85 11.47 9.75 3.87
CA VAL A 85 12.28 9.61 5.09
C VAL A 85 11.96 8.31 5.83
N ARG A 86 10.67 7.98 6.00
CA ARG A 86 10.25 6.69 6.59
C ARG A 86 10.81 5.51 5.81
N ALA A 87 10.68 5.50 4.49
CA ALA A 87 11.15 4.41 3.63
C ALA A 87 12.68 4.26 3.66
N ALA A 88 13.41 5.38 3.73
CA ALA A 88 14.86 5.38 3.89
C ALA A 88 15.30 4.78 5.24
N ILE A 89 14.58 5.07 6.33
CA ILE A 89 14.86 4.51 7.66
C ILE A 89 14.58 3.00 7.70
N LEU A 90 13.43 2.58 7.17
CA LEU A 90 13.03 1.16 7.11
C LEU A 90 13.78 0.36 6.05
N LYS A 91 14.60 1.02 5.21
CA LYS A 91 15.29 0.45 4.05
C LYS A 91 14.33 -0.26 3.09
N ASP A 92 13.10 0.21 2.99
CA ASP A 92 12.11 -0.30 2.04
C ASP A 92 12.43 0.27 0.64
N MET A 93 13.23 -0.49 -0.11
CA MET A 93 13.66 -0.10 -1.46
C MET A 93 12.47 0.01 -2.42
N VAL A 94 11.39 -0.75 -2.20
CA VAL A 94 10.21 -0.72 -3.06
C VAL A 94 9.46 0.60 -2.87
N MET A 95 9.27 1.06 -1.64
CA MET A 95 8.72 2.39 -1.38
C MET A 95 9.59 3.51 -1.96
N VAL A 96 10.90 3.48 -1.72
CA VAL A 96 11.82 4.53 -2.21
C VAL A 96 11.73 4.70 -3.73
N ILE A 97 11.76 3.58 -4.48
CA ILE A 97 11.66 3.60 -5.94
C ILE A 97 10.27 4.07 -6.39
N THR A 98 9.21 3.63 -5.72
CA THR A 98 7.83 4.02 -6.08
C THR A 98 7.60 5.52 -5.89
N ILE A 99 8.07 6.09 -4.77
CA ILE A 99 7.98 7.53 -4.50
C ILE A 99 8.80 8.32 -5.54
N GLY A 100 10.03 7.88 -5.81
CA GLY A 100 10.91 8.55 -6.77
C GLY A 100 10.34 8.56 -8.19
N PHE A 101 9.85 7.42 -8.67
CA PHE A 101 9.22 7.31 -9.98
C PHE A 101 7.95 8.17 -10.07
N GLY A 102 7.10 8.12 -9.04
CA GLY A 102 5.89 8.93 -8.96
C GLY A 102 6.16 10.43 -8.97
N PHE A 103 7.21 10.89 -8.29
CA PHE A 103 7.64 12.29 -8.30
C PHE A 103 8.10 12.75 -9.69
N VAL A 104 8.88 11.93 -10.40
CA VAL A 104 9.33 12.25 -11.77
C VAL A 104 8.14 12.39 -12.72
N VAL A 105 7.18 11.45 -12.67
CA VAL A 105 5.96 11.51 -13.49
C VAL A 105 5.13 12.74 -13.15
N HIS A 106 4.94 13.05 -11.86
CA HIS A 106 4.20 14.23 -11.43
C HIS A 106 4.88 15.53 -11.89
N ALA A 107 6.19 15.64 -11.76
CA ALA A 107 6.96 16.80 -12.23
C ALA A 107 6.89 16.95 -13.76
N ALA A 108 6.96 15.84 -14.51
CA ALA A 108 6.80 15.86 -15.96
C ALA A 108 5.40 16.34 -16.39
N MET A 109 4.34 15.90 -15.72
CA MET A 109 2.98 16.36 -16.00
C MET A 109 2.80 17.86 -15.71
N LEU A 110 3.34 18.36 -14.57
CA LEU A 110 3.30 19.80 -14.26
C LEU A 110 4.10 20.62 -15.28
N ALA A 111 5.27 20.12 -15.72
CA ALA A 111 6.05 20.77 -16.77
C ALA A 111 5.27 20.85 -18.09
N LEU A 112 4.63 19.77 -18.52
CA LEU A 112 3.81 19.75 -19.75
C LEU A 112 2.62 20.72 -19.69
N ILE A 113 2.00 20.91 -18.52
CA ILE A 113 0.93 21.89 -18.33
C ILE A 113 1.48 23.33 -18.39
N THR A 114 2.69 23.57 -17.89
CA THR A 114 3.28 24.93 -17.84
C THR A 114 3.80 25.41 -19.20
N PHE A 115 4.23 24.50 -20.08
CA PHE A 115 4.80 24.83 -21.40
C PHE A 115 3.78 24.80 -22.56
N LYS A 116 2.50 24.56 -22.28
CA LYS A 116 1.40 24.69 -23.24
C LYS A 116 0.72 26.04 -23.05
#